data_AF-A0A948KF28-F1
#
_entry.id   AF-A0A948KF28-F1
#
_cell.length_a   1.000
_cell.length_b   1.000
_cell.length_c   1.000
_cell.angle_alpha   90.00
_cell.angle_beta   90.00
_cell.angle_gamma   90.00
#
_symmetry.space_group_name_H-M   'P 1'
#
loop_
_entity.id
_entity.type
_entity.pdbx_description
1 polymer ?
#
loop_
_entity_poly.entity_id
_entity_poly.type
_entity_poly.pdbx_seq_one_letter_code
_entity_poly.pdbx_strand_id
1 'polypeptide(L)'
;MPELCKVMEDWKGYVSLSEVKKPEGYEARLKETVDLLSNANGWPQHRWEFMVREALTTSDFPYLFGDVLDRQVLARYKAVASVWKAFTRRGTVRRIYPQPGGYRFAVTGGDQYLAEVGEKGEYLASERGELRDAVYVKKYGRQFDISWEAMINDDLGALQDTPLRFADAAIRTEHRLITTAYANDVGTHAAGNIYQNAVNEDVLALTIGNLETCVARMAAFVDANGEPIMNRAKYLVVGPSL
;
A
#
# COMPACT_ATOMS: atom_id res chain seq x y z
N MET A 1 -30.72 -12.89 -17.37
CA MET A 1 -29.94 -14.11 -17.07
C MET A 1 -29.08 -14.59 -18.26
N PRO A 2 -29.54 -14.55 -19.54
CA PRO A 2 -28.71 -14.99 -20.68
C PRO A 2 -27.57 -14.05 -21.06
N GLU A 3 -27.77 -12.73 -20.92
CA GLU A 3 -26.79 -11.70 -21.30
C GLU A 3 -25.56 -11.67 -20.38
N LEU A 4 -25.74 -11.98 -19.09
CA LEU A 4 -24.66 -11.94 -18.11
C LEU A 4 -23.68 -13.11 -18.27
N CYS A 5 -24.15 -14.27 -18.75
CA CYS A 5 -23.29 -15.40 -19.08
C CYS A 5 -22.45 -15.15 -20.33
N LYS A 6 -22.98 -14.45 -21.35
CA LYS A 6 -22.21 -14.07 -22.55
C LYS A 6 -21.06 -13.11 -22.22
N VAL A 7 -21.31 -12.15 -21.34
CA VAL A 7 -20.27 -11.21 -20.85
C VAL A 7 -19.15 -11.94 -20.09
N MET A 8 -19.46 -13.06 -19.42
CA MET A 8 -18.46 -13.89 -18.75
C MET A 8 -17.68 -14.80 -19.71
N GLU A 9 -18.29 -15.26 -20.81
CA GLU A 9 -17.62 -16.07 -21.84
C GLU A 9 -16.67 -15.25 -22.73
N ASP A 10 -17.00 -13.98 -22.99
CA ASP A 10 -16.16 -13.05 -23.78
C ASP A 10 -15.06 -12.35 -22.96
N TRP A 11 -14.96 -12.62 -21.66
CA TRP A 11 -13.99 -11.96 -20.78
C TRP A 11 -12.56 -12.49 -21.01
N LYS A 12 -11.83 -11.85 -21.93
CA LYS A 12 -10.42 -12.13 -22.27
C LYS A 12 -9.39 -11.69 -21.21
N GLY A 13 -9.80 -11.65 -19.93
CA GLY A 13 -8.95 -11.21 -18.83
C GLY A 13 -8.68 -9.70 -18.81
N TYR A 14 -8.13 -9.23 -17.70
CA TYR A 14 -7.64 -7.86 -17.56
C TYR A 14 -6.30 -7.74 -18.28
N VAL A 15 -6.26 -7.07 -19.43
CA VAL A 15 -5.02 -6.66 -20.10
C VAL A 15 -4.63 -5.30 -19.52
N SER A 16 -3.41 -5.18 -19.00
CA SER A 16 -2.94 -3.88 -18.55
C SER A 16 -2.83 -2.93 -19.74
N LEU A 17 -3.18 -1.65 -19.58
CA LEU A 17 -3.04 -0.65 -20.66
C LEU A 17 -1.60 -0.55 -21.20
N SER A 18 -0.60 -0.95 -20.41
CA SER A 18 0.80 -1.10 -20.84
C SER A 18 1.04 -2.19 -21.89
N GLU A 19 0.18 -3.21 -21.97
CA GLU A 19 0.28 -4.32 -22.92
C GLU A 19 -0.50 -4.06 -24.23
N VAL A 20 -1.31 -3.00 -24.27
CA VAL A 20 -2.03 -2.57 -25.48
C VAL A 20 -1.05 -1.87 -26.43
N LYS A 21 -0.94 -2.36 -27.67
CA LYS A 21 -0.06 -1.78 -28.69
C LYS A 21 -0.51 -0.35 -29.00
N LYS A 22 0.29 0.64 -28.62
CA LYS A 22 -0.02 2.06 -28.84
C LYS A 22 -0.12 2.34 -30.35
N PRO A 23 -1.22 2.95 -30.84
CA PRO A 23 -1.37 3.29 -32.25
C PRO A 23 -0.41 4.41 -32.68
N GLU A 24 -0.13 4.54 -33.98
CA GLU A 24 0.71 5.63 -34.52
C GLU A 24 0.11 7.01 -34.16
N GLY A 25 0.95 7.94 -33.72
CA GLY A 25 0.52 9.29 -33.31
C GLY A 25 -0.15 9.38 -31.92
N TYR A 26 -0.07 8.32 -31.10
CA TYR A 26 -0.69 8.25 -29.77
C TYR A 26 -0.41 9.46 -28.85
N GLU A 27 0.84 9.92 -28.77
CA GLU A 27 1.21 11.03 -27.88
C GLU A 27 0.59 12.37 -28.30
N ALA A 28 0.47 12.61 -29.61
CA ALA A 28 -0.18 13.80 -30.13
C ALA A 28 -1.68 13.79 -29.83
N ARG A 29 -2.35 12.64 -30.03
CA ARG A 29 -3.77 12.45 -29.68
C ARG A 29 -4.02 12.57 -28.19
N LEU A 30 -3.07 12.11 -27.36
CA LEU A 30 -3.16 12.20 -25.92
C LEU A 30 -3.01 13.64 -25.44
N LYS A 31 -2.07 14.39 -26.02
CA LYS A 31 -1.95 15.84 -25.76
C LYS A 31 -3.24 16.57 -26.13
N GLU A 32 -3.79 16.30 -27.31
CA GLU A 32 -5.07 16.87 -27.76
C GLU A 32 -6.22 16.51 -26.80
N THR A 33 -6.25 15.27 -26.30
CA THR A 33 -7.24 14.82 -25.31
C THR A 33 -7.08 15.58 -23.98
N VAL A 34 -5.85 15.79 -23.51
CA VAL A 34 -5.57 16.55 -22.29
C VAL A 34 -5.96 18.02 -22.47
N ASP A 35 -5.60 18.62 -23.59
CA ASP A 35 -5.92 20.03 -23.91
C ASP A 35 -7.44 20.22 -24.02
N LEU A 36 -8.15 19.24 -24.58
CA LEU A 36 -9.60 19.21 -24.63
C LEU A 36 -10.19 19.06 -23.22
N LEU A 37 -9.77 18.09 -22.40
CA LEU A 37 -10.33 17.87 -21.05
C LEU A 37 -10.07 19.03 -20.08
N SER A 38 -8.90 19.67 -20.20
CA SER A 38 -8.52 20.81 -19.36
C SER A 38 -9.05 22.15 -19.88
N ASN A 39 -9.78 22.15 -21.00
CA ASN A 39 -10.17 23.34 -21.74
C ASN A 39 -8.99 24.33 -21.92
N ALA A 40 -7.81 23.80 -22.25
CA ALA A 40 -6.59 24.60 -22.40
C ALA A 40 -6.72 25.67 -23.50
N ASN A 41 -7.61 25.44 -24.46
CA ASN A 41 -7.91 26.36 -25.56
C ASN A 41 -8.90 27.47 -25.19
N GLY A 42 -9.44 27.49 -23.95
CA GLY A 42 -10.31 28.54 -23.46
C GLY A 42 -11.64 28.65 -24.21
N TRP A 43 -12.19 27.54 -24.69
CA TRP A 43 -13.44 27.54 -25.44
C TRP A 43 -14.64 27.88 -24.55
N PRO A 44 -15.67 28.55 -25.10
CA PRO A 44 -16.95 28.73 -24.43
C PRO A 44 -17.58 27.37 -24.06
N GLN A 45 -18.25 27.28 -22.90
CA GLN A 45 -18.76 26.04 -22.30
C GLN A 45 -19.56 25.17 -23.28
N HIS A 46 -20.48 25.77 -24.05
CA HIS A 46 -21.30 25.05 -25.05
C HIS A 46 -20.48 24.43 -26.20
N ARG A 47 -19.40 25.10 -26.63
CA ARG A 47 -18.56 24.62 -27.74
C ARG A 47 -17.61 23.53 -27.26
N TRP A 48 -17.09 23.70 -26.05
CA TRP A 48 -16.29 22.68 -25.38
C TRP A 48 -17.09 21.40 -25.17
N GLU A 49 -18.31 21.52 -24.65
CA GLU A 49 -19.22 20.39 -24.43
C GLU A 49 -19.57 19.65 -25.72
N PHE A 50 -19.82 20.39 -26.81
CA PHE A 50 -20.06 19.79 -28.13
C PHE A 50 -18.85 18.97 -28.63
N MET A 51 -17.64 19.51 -28.50
CA MET A 51 -16.42 18.81 -28.90
C MET A 51 -16.12 17.59 -28.02
N VAL A 52 -16.34 17.69 -26.71
CA VAL A 52 -16.25 16.56 -25.77
C VAL A 52 -17.24 15.47 -26.17
N ARG A 53 -18.48 15.84 -26.51
CA ARG A 53 -19.53 14.90 -26.93
C ARG A 53 -19.19 14.18 -28.23
N GLU A 54 -18.70 14.89 -29.24
CA GLU A 54 -18.26 14.31 -30.51
C GLU A 54 -17.07 13.35 -30.29
N ALA A 55 -16.10 13.77 -29.48
CA ALA A 55 -14.93 12.96 -29.15
C ALA A 55 -15.32 11.67 -28.41
N LEU A 56 -16.21 11.74 -27.41
CA LEU A 56 -16.67 10.57 -26.64
C LEU A 56 -17.43 9.53 -27.47
N THR A 57 -18.07 9.93 -28.57
CA THR A 57 -18.72 8.99 -29.49
C THR A 57 -17.75 8.24 -30.41
N THR A 58 -16.51 8.71 -30.52
CA THR A 58 -15.47 8.10 -31.36
C THR A 58 -14.77 6.99 -30.57
N SER A 59 -14.63 5.79 -31.15
CA SER A 59 -14.12 4.58 -30.49
C SER A 59 -12.75 4.70 -29.83
N ASP A 60 -11.92 5.68 -30.23
CA ASP A 60 -10.56 5.88 -29.74
C ASP A 60 -10.50 6.68 -28.43
N PHE A 61 -11.53 7.47 -28.13
CA PHE A 61 -11.54 8.38 -26.98
C PHE A 61 -11.69 7.68 -25.62
N PRO A 62 -12.49 6.61 -25.45
CA PRO A 62 -12.57 5.90 -24.17
C PRO A 62 -11.21 5.39 -23.68
N TYR A 63 -10.35 4.91 -24.59
CA TYR A 63 -9.00 4.44 -24.25
C TYR A 63 -8.05 5.58 -23.90
N LEU A 64 -8.11 6.70 -24.64
CA LEU A 64 -7.29 7.88 -24.36
C LEU A 64 -7.69 8.56 -23.05
N PHE A 65 -9.00 8.68 -22.80
CA PHE A 65 -9.56 9.18 -21.55
C PHE A 65 -9.10 8.34 -20.36
N GLY A 66 -9.17 7.01 -20.48
CA GLY A 66 -8.64 6.09 -19.46
C GLY A 66 -7.16 6.31 -19.15
N ASP A 67 -6.30 6.45 -20.17
CA ASP A 67 -4.87 6.70 -19.95
C ASP A 67 -4.59 8.07 -19.30
N VAL A 68 -5.36 9.10 -19.63
CA VAL A 68 -5.25 10.42 -18.98
C VAL A 68 -5.61 10.31 -17.50
N LEU A 69 -6.72 9.63 -17.17
CA LEU A 69 -7.12 9.41 -15.78
C LEU A 69 -6.06 8.63 -15.00
N ASP A 70 -5.53 7.55 -15.58
CA ASP A 70 -4.47 6.74 -14.96
C ASP A 70 -3.22 7.57 -14.66
N ARG A 71 -2.79 8.43 -15.60
CA ARG A 71 -1.66 9.34 -15.41
C ARG A 71 -1.93 10.37 -14.32
N GLN A 72 -3.14 10.94 -14.26
CA GLN A 72 -3.52 11.90 -13.23
C GLN A 72 -3.52 11.27 -11.84
N VAL A 73 -4.13 10.08 -11.70
CA VAL A 73 -4.15 9.32 -10.44
C VAL A 73 -2.72 8.97 -10.01
N LEU A 74 -1.90 8.47 -10.93
CA LEU A 74 -0.51 8.10 -10.66
C LEU A 74 0.35 9.31 -10.28
N ALA A 75 0.20 10.44 -10.97
CA ALA A 75 0.92 11.67 -10.67
C ALA A 75 0.59 12.15 -9.25
N ARG A 76 -0.70 12.18 -8.90
CA ARG A 76 -1.15 12.56 -7.55
C ARG A 76 -0.67 11.57 -6.48
N TYR A 77 -0.74 10.27 -6.76
CA TYR A 77 -0.26 9.22 -5.84
C TYR A 77 1.24 9.36 -5.56
N LYS A 78 2.05 9.69 -6.57
CA LYS A 78 3.49 9.91 -6.41
C LYS A 78 3.85 11.24 -5.74
N ALA A 79 3.02 12.26 -5.89
CA ALA A 79 3.27 13.59 -5.32
C ALA A 79 3.28 13.58 -3.79
N VAL A 80 2.53 12.68 -3.15
CA VAL A 80 2.46 12.58 -1.69
C VAL A 80 3.52 11.61 -1.16
N ALA A 81 4.51 12.14 -0.43
CA ALA A 81 5.52 11.33 0.22
C ALA A 81 4.91 10.53 1.39
N SER A 82 5.10 9.21 1.37
CA SER A 82 4.55 8.29 2.37
C SER A 82 5.54 8.04 3.50
N VAL A 83 5.24 8.56 4.70
CA VAL A 83 6.05 8.40 5.92
C VAL A 83 6.28 6.93 6.28
N TRP A 84 5.28 6.07 6.03
CA TRP A 84 5.34 4.64 6.37
C TRP A 84 6.47 3.87 5.68
N LYS A 85 6.99 4.38 4.56
CA LYS A 85 8.12 3.76 3.85
C LYS A 85 9.43 3.82 4.64
N ALA A 86 9.55 4.72 5.62
CA ALA A 86 10.76 4.85 6.42
C ALA A 86 10.96 3.70 7.42
N PHE A 87 9.87 3.10 7.91
CA PHE A 87 9.91 2.07 8.96
C PHE A 87 9.38 0.70 8.51
N THR A 88 8.99 0.54 7.25
CA THR A 88 8.48 -0.74 6.73
C THR A 88 9.27 -1.23 5.51
N ARG A 89 9.36 -2.54 5.35
CA ARG A 89 9.91 -3.20 4.16
C ARG A 89 8.79 -3.69 3.26
N ARG A 90 8.86 -3.36 1.97
CA ARG A 90 7.92 -3.87 0.95
C ARG A 90 8.31 -5.27 0.49
N GLY A 91 7.34 -6.17 0.44
CA GLY A 91 7.45 -7.48 -0.21
C GLY A 91 6.31 -7.66 -1.20
N THR A 92 6.56 -8.44 -2.25
CA THR A 92 5.53 -8.86 -3.20
C THR A 92 5.13 -10.30 -2.91
N VAL A 93 3.87 -10.61 -3.18
CA VAL A 93 3.27 -11.87 -2.83
C VAL A 93 2.46 -12.36 -4.03
N ARG A 94 2.51 -13.66 -4.32
CA ARG A 94 1.93 -14.20 -5.55
C ARG A 94 0.41 -14.34 -5.50
N ARG A 95 -0.17 -14.56 -4.32
CA ARG A 95 -1.62 -14.80 -4.15
C ARG A 95 -2.24 -13.77 -3.21
N ILE A 96 -3.50 -13.45 -3.47
CA ILE A 96 -4.35 -12.55 -2.67
C ILE A 96 -5.28 -13.41 -1.81
N TYR A 97 -5.66 -12.91 -0.64
CA TYR A 97 -6.61 -13.53 0.29
C TYR A 97 -7.87 -14.04 -0.45
N PRO A 98 -8.41 -15.24 -0.14
CA PRO A 98 -8.26 -16.03 1.09
C PRO A 98 -7.04 -16.96 1.16
N GLN A 99 -6.34 -17.16 0.04
CA GLN A 99 -5.19 -18.07 0.03
C GLN A 99 -3.97 -17.40 0.70
N PRO A 100 -3.18 -18.15 1.48
CA PRO A 100 -1.88 -17.68 1.95
C PRO A 100 -1.05 -17.28 0.75
N GLY A 101 -0.59 -16.03 0.76
CA GLY A 101 0.17 -15.48 -0.34
C GLY A 101 1.62 -16.00 -0.38
N GLY A 102 2.11 -16.44 0.78
CA GLY A 102 3.39 -17.07 0.98
C GLY A 102 3.57 -17.41 2.46
N TYR A 103 4.69 -18.07 2.76
CA TYR A 103 5.10 -18.35 4.12
C TYR A 103 6.42 -17.66 4.40
N ARG A 104 6.52 -17.04 5.56
CA ARG A 104 7.79 -16.61 6.12
C ARG A 104 8.28 -17.69 7.06
N PHE A 105 9.53 -18.06 6.88
CA PHE A 105 10.22 -19.02 7.73
C PHE A 105 11.19 -18.24 8.61
N ALA A 106 11.10 -18.44 9.91
CA ALA A 106 12.10 -18.02 10.86
C ALA A 106 12.71 -19.29 11.45
N VAL A 107 14.03 -19.40 11.39
CA VAL A 107 14.76 -20.47 12.06
C VAL A 107 15.29 -19.86 13.35
N THR A 108 14.96 -20.50 14.46
CA THR A 108 15.39 -20.11 15.81
C THR A 108 16.36 -21.15 16.36
N GLY A 109 17.39 -20.72 17.08
CA GLY A 109 18.40 -21.57 17.70
C GLY A 109 19.69 -21.71 16.89
N GLY A 110 20.77 -22.07 17.60
CA GLY A 110 22.14 -22.12 17.08
C GLY A 110 22.99 -20.89 17.38
N ASP A 111 22.37 -19.82 17.87
CA ASP A 111 23.00 -18.58 18.35
C ASP A 111 23.21 -18.54 19.86
N GLN A 112 23.04 -19.71 20.50
CA GLN A 112 23.10 -19.83 21.94
C GLN A 112 24.49 -19.63 22.53
N TYR A 113 24.54 -19.25 23.82
CA TYR A 113 25.80 -19.25 24.56
C TYR A 113 26.49 -20.61 24.43
N LEU A 114 27.74 -20.58 23.97
CA LEU A 114 28.53 -21.79 23.80
C LEU A 114 28.87 -22.36 25.19
N ALA A 115 28.50 -23.62 25.42
CA ALA A 115 28.89 -24.34 26.61
C ALA A 115 30.42 -24.55 26.64
N GLU A 116 31.00 -24.55 27.84
CA GLU A 116 32.42 -24.85 28.03
C GLU A 116 32.70 -26.30 27.62
N VAL A 117 33.66 -26.50 26.71
CA VAL A 117 34.09 -27.82 26.26
C VAL A 117 35.45 -28.14 26.88
N GLY A 118 35.52 -29.23 27.64
CA GLY A 118 36.78 -29.70 28.22
C GLY A 118 37.78 -30.18 27.16
N GLU A 119 39.05 -30.33 27.53
CA GLU A 119 40.08 -30.84 26.62
C GLU A 119 39.70 -32.25 26.11
N LYS A 120 39.54 -32.40 24.79
CA LYS A 120 39.03 -33.61 24.09
C LYS A 120 37.55 -33.95 24.35
N GLY A 121 36.76 -33.03 24.89
CA GLY A 121 35.31 -33.18 25.01
C GLY A 121 34.59 -33.07 23.66
N GLU A 122 33.36 -33.60 23.60
CA GLU A 122 32.47 -33.46 22.45
C GLU A 122 31.67 -32.15 22.52
N TYR A 123 31.44 -31.51 21.37
CA TYR A 123 30.59 -30.32 21.27
C TYR A 123 29.12 -30.71 21.41
N LEU A 124 28.37 -29.97 22.23
CA LEU A 124 26.93 -30.18 22.37
C LEU A 124 26.18 -29.72 21.11
N ALA A 125 25.18 -30.50 20.69
CA ALA A 125 24.31 -30.15 19.58
C ALA A 125 23.30 -29.07 20.02
N SER A 126 23.16 -28.01 19.21
CA SER A 126 22.12 -27.01 19.41
C SER A 126 20.79 -27.48 18.84
N GLU A 127 19.72 -27.34 19.62
CA GLU A 127 18.36 -27.48 19.12
C GLU A 127 18.03 -26.32 18.17
N ARG A 128 17.26 -26.62 17.11
CA ARG A 128 16.81 -25.64 16.13
C ARG A 128 15.31 -25.81 15.88
N GLY A 129 14.56 -24.74 16.04
CA GLY A 129 13.13 -24.67 15.74
C GLY A 129 12.89 -23.94 14.42
N GLU A 130 11.86 -24.36 13.68
CA GLU A 130 11.38 -23.65 12.50
C GLU A 130 9.98 -23.11 12.77
N LEU A 131 9.81 -21.79 12.64
CA LEU A 131 8.53 -21.11 12.75
C LEU A 131 8.06 -20.68 11.37
N ARG A 132 6.78 -20.95 11.08
CA ARG A 132 6.17 -20.71 9.78
C ARG A 132 4.96 -19.79 9.91
N ASP A 133 5.09 -18.57 9.43
CA ASP A 133 4.03 -17.56 9.44
C ASP A 133 3.40 -17.39 8.05
N ALA A 134 2.07 -17.53 7.97
CA ALA A 134 1.32 -17.26 6.76
C ALA A 134 1.12 -15.75 6.55
N VAL A 135 1.46 -15.25 5.36
CA VAL A 135 1.26 -13.84 4.99
C VAL A 135 0.04 -13.70 4.09
N TYR A 136 -0.86 -12.78 4.45
CA TYR A 136 -2.08 -12.49 3.70
C TYR A 136 -2.07 -11.08 3.12
N VAL A 137 -2.58 -10.94 1.90
CA VAL A 137 -2.77 -9.65 1.23
C VAL A 137 -4.26 -9.48 0.93
N LYS A 138 -4.84 -8.35 1.33
CA LYS A 138 -6.24 -8.01 1.06
C LYS A 138 -6.34 -7.00 -0.07
N LYS A 139 -7.38 -7.11 -0.90
CA LYS A 139 -7.68 -6.15 -1.97
C LYS A 139 -8.59 -5.04 -1.43
N TYR A 140 -8.25 -3.80 -1.74
CA TYR A 140 -9.07 -2.61 -1.44
C TYR A 140 -9.36 -1.89 -2.74
N GLY A 141 -10.57 -1.36 -2.89
CA GLY A 141 -11.00 -0.64 -4.07
C GLY A 141 -12.32 0.07 -3.84
N ARG A 142 -12.58 1.11 -4.65
CA ARG A 142 -13.85 1.83 -4.71
C ARG A 142 -14.14 2.12 -6.18
N GLN A 143 -15.41 2.11 -6.52
CA GLN A 143 -15.91 2.46 -7.85
C GLN A 143 -16.82 3.69 -7.73
N PHE A 144 -16.80 4.54 -8.75
CA PHE A 144 -17.72 5.66 -8.88
C PHE A 144 -18.32 5.59 -10.28
N ASP A 145 -19.65 5.49 -10.32
CA ASP A 145 -20.39 5.38 -11.56
C ASP A 145 -20.83 6.78 -12.00
N ILE A 146 -20.53 7.13 -13.24
CA ILE A 146 -20.88 8.42 -13.85
C ILE A 146 -21.94 8.16 -14.91
N SER A 147 -23.10 8.82 -14.78
CA SER A 147 -24.08 8.85 -15.86
C SER A 147 -23.70 9.92 -16.88
N TRP A 148 -24.13 9.74 -18.13
CA TRP A 148 -23.90 10.72 -19.18
C TRP A 148 -24.53 12.08 -18.87
N GLU A 149 -25.71 12.09 -18.24
CA GLU A 149 -26.36 13.32 -17.78
C GLU A 149 -25.54 14.03 -16.70
N ALA A 150 -24.92 13.29 -15.78
CA ALA A 150 -24.04 13.86 -14.75
C ALA A 150 -22.76 14.47 -15.34
N MET A 151 -22.31 13.97 -16.50
CA MET A 151 -21.15 14.52 -17.21
C MET A 151 -21.46 15.82 -17.94
N ILE A 152 -22.68 15.96 -18.47
CA ILE A 152 -23.15 17.20 -19.10
C ILE A 152 -23.44 18.27 -18.05
N ASN A 153 -24.11 17.87 -16.97
CA ASN A 153 -24.54 18.80 -15.93
C ASN A 153 -23.43 19.13 -14.91
N ASP A 154 -22.16 18.80 -15.19
CA ASP A 154 -21.03 19.09 -14.29
C ASP A 154 -20.55 20.55 -14.43
N ASP A 155 -21.32 21.46 -13.84
CA ASP A 155 -20.97 22.89 -13.83
C ASP A 155 -19.90 23.24 -12.76
N LEU A 156 -19.71 22.35 -11.78
CA LEU A 156 -18.78 22.56 -10.66
C LEU A 156 -17.39 21.93 -10.90
N GLY A 157 -17.21 21.18 -11.98
CA GLY A 157 -15.97 20.44 -12.26
C GLY A 157 -15.74 19.28 -11.28
N ALA A 158 -16.79 18.76 -10.65
CA ALA A 158 -16.70 17.69 -9.66
C ALA A 158 -16.13 16.39 -10.27
N LEU A 159 -16.30 16.18 -11.58
CA LEU A 159 -15.72 15.04 -12.29
C LEU A 159 -14.21 15.16 -12.47
N GLN A 160 -13.69 16.37 -12.67
CA GLN A 160 -12.24 16.62 -12.77
C GLN A 160 -11.52 16.34 -11.44
N ASP A 161 -12.18 16.56 -10.31
CA ASP A 161 -11.64 16.29 -8.97
C ASP A 161 -11.66 14.80 -8.60
N THR A 162 -12.52 14.01 -9.23
CA THR A 162 -12.77 12.61 -8.85
C THR A 162 -11.49 11.74 -8.89
N PRO A 163 -10.62 11.81 -9.92
CA PRO A 163 -9.35 11.07 -9.96
C PRO A 163 -8.39 11.45 -8.82
N LEU A 164 -8.32 12.74 -8.48
CA LEU A 164 -7.50 13.23 -7.38
C LEU A 164 -7.98 12.67 -6.04
N ARG A 165 -9.30 12.64 -5.83
CA ARG A 165 -9.91 12.06 -4.63
C ARG A 165 -9.66 10.56 -4.52
N PHE A 166 -9.64 9.84 -5.64
CA PHE A 166 -9.28 8.42 -5.65
C PHE A 166 -7.82 8.18 -5.28
N ALA A 167 -6.89 8.98 -5.81
CA ALA A 167 -5.49 8.91 -5.42
C ALA A 167 -5.30 9.20 -3.92
N ASP A 168 -5.94 10.25 -3.40
CA ASP A 168 -5.90 10.60 -1.98
C ASP A 168 -6.52 9.51 -1.11
N ALA A 169 -7.61 8.88 -1.56
CA ALA A 169 -8.22 7.76 -0.86
C ALA A 169 -7.25 6.56 -0.80
N ALA A 170 -6.57 6.22 -1.89
CA ALA A 170 -5.57 5.16 -1.91
C ALA A 170 -4.45 5.42 -0.90
N ILE A 171 -3.86 6.63 -0.92
CA ILE A 171 -2.82 7.04 0.04
C ILE A 171 -3.32 6.93 1.48
N ARG A 172 -4.51 7.49 1.79
CA ARG A 172 -5.09 7.42 3.13
C ARG A 172 -5.34 6.00 3.59
N THR A 173 -5.76 5.10 2.70
CA THR A 173 -5.95 3.68 3.04
C THR A 173 -4.65 2.98 3.36
N GLU A 174 -3.58 3.21 2.59
CA GLU A 174 -2.25 2.66 2.88
C GLU A 174 -1.74 3.15 4.23
N HIS A 175 -1.79 4.47 4.45
CA HIS A 175 -1.37 5.08 5.71
C HIS A 175 -2.13 4.47 6.87
N ARG A 176 -3.47 4.46 6.83
CA ARG A 176 -4.31 3.92 7.90
C ARG A 176 -3.97 2.47 8.19
N LEU A 177 -3.92 1.61 7.16
CA LEU A 177 -3.67 0.18 7.37
C LEU A 177 -2.30 -0.09 7.98
N ILE A 178 -1.27 0.61 7.53
CA ILE A 178 0.10 0.40 8.01
C ILE A 178 0.28 0.99 9.41
N THR A 179 -0.20 2.22 9.66
CA THR A 179 -0.10 2.82 10.99
C THR A 179 -0.95 2.08 12.00
N THR A 180 -2.13 1.60 11.62
CA THR A 180 -2.96 0.74 12.48
C THR A 180 -2.26 -0.59 12.76
N ALA A 181 -1.65 -1.23 11.76
CA ALA A 181 -0.89 -2.47 11.98
C ALA A 181 0.38 -2.26 12.84
N TYR A 182 0.97 -1.07 12.80
CA TYR A 182 2.17 -0.70 13.55
C TYR A 182 1.87 -0.22 14.99
N ALA A 183 0.79 0.55 15.17
CA ALA A 183 0.44 1.18 16.45
C ALA A 183 -0.61 0.41 17.24
N ASN A 184 -1.35 -0.54 16.64
CA ASN A 184 -2.27 -1.37 17.41
C ASN A 184 -1.50 -2.42 18.22
N ASP A 185 -1.82 -2.45 19.50
CA ASP A 185 -1.22 -3.29 20.52
C ASP A 185 -1.69 -4.78 20.47
N VAL A 186 -2.79 -5.09 19.77
CA VAL A 186 -3.55 -6.34 20.05
C VAL A 186 -3.67 -7.32 18.87
N GLY A 187 -2.68 -7.47 17.99
CA GLY A 187 -2.78 -8.64 17.07
C GLY A 187 -1.80 -8.81 15.92
N THR A 188 -1.03 -7.80 15.54
CA THR A 188 0.07 -7.94 14.56
C THR A 188 1.40 -8.28 15.22
N HIS A 189 1.42 -8.18 16.54
CA HIS A 189 2.54 -8.36 17.42
C HIS A 189 2.12 -9.51 18.33
N ALA A 190 2.45 -10.74 17.94
CA ALA A 190 2.17 -11.92 18.75
C ALA A 190 2.75 -11.73 20.16
N ALA A 191 2.06 -12.30 21.15
CA ALA A 191 2.45 -12.31 22.55
C ALA A 191 3.98 -12.45 22.71
N GLY A 192 4.64 -11.36 23.12
CA GLY A 192 6.10 -11.28 23.28
C GLY A 192 6.83 -10.24 22.42
N ASN A 193 6.14 -9.46 21.58
CA ASN A 193 6.75 -8.39 20.78
C ASN A 193 7.10 -7.12 21.61
N ILE A 194 8.07 -6.36 21.08
CA ILE A 194 8.50 -4.99 21.48
C ILE A 194 7.37 -4.08 22.01
N TYR A 195 6.16 -4.18 21.48
CA TYR A 195 5.03 -3.33 21.86
C TYR A 195 4.18 -3.85 23.03
N GLN A 196 4.11 -5.17 23.24
CA GLN A 196 3.31 -5.80 24.31
C GLN A 196 4.10 -6.06 25.59
N ASN A 197 5.42 -6.15 25.52
CA ASN A 197 6.27 -6.33 26.70
C ASN A 197 6.79 -4.98 27.20
N ALA A 198 5.92 -4.24 27.90
CA ALA A 198 6.27 -3.13 28.78
C ALA A 198 6.90 -1.86 28.16
N VAL A 199 7.13 -1.75 26.84
CA VAL A 199 7.72 -0.53 26.25
C VAL A 199 6.65 0.53 25.89
N ASN A 200 5.42 0.09 25.60
CA ASN A 200 4.25 0.93 25.33
C ASN A 200 3.05 0.57 26.23
N GLU A 201 3.28 -0.06 27.38
CA GLU A 201 2.19 -0.55 28.23
C GLU A 201 1.51 0.57 29.05
N ASP A 202 2.02 1.80 29.00
CA ASP A 202 1.38 2.92 29.69
C ASP A 202 1.54 4.24 28.94
N VAL A 203 0.53 5.10 29.12
CA VAL A 203 0.43 6.50 28.68
C VAL A 203 1.47 7.36 29.42
N LEU A 204 2.74 7.04 29.25
CA LEU A 204 3.84 7.78 29.85
C LEU A 204 4.08 9.05 29.03
N ALA A 205 4.12 10.19 29.72
CA ALA A 205 4.46 11.46 29.09
C ALA A 205 5.87 11.38 28.46
N LEU A 206 6.05 12.06 27.33
CA LEU A 206 7.34 12.14 26.64
C LEU A 206 8.34 12.95 27.48
N THR A 207 9.08 12.29 28.37
CA THR A 207 10.13 12.88 29.21
C THR A 207 11.45 12.14 29.01
N ILE A 208 12.57 12.80 29.29
CA ILE A 208 13.90 12.19 29.16
C ILE A 208 14.01 10.92 30.01
N GLY A 209 13.52 10.95 31.25
CA GLY A 209 13.52 9.78 32.14
C GLY A 209 12.70 8.61 31.58
N ASN A 210 11.51 8.88 31.03
CA ASN A 210 10.70 7.82 30.43
C ASN A 210 11.37 7.25 29.17
N LEU A 211 12.02 8.09 28.35
CA LEU A 211 12.78 7.63 27.18
C LEU A 211 13.93 6.70 27.58
N GLU A 212 14.66 7.01 28.65
CA GLU A 212 15.73 6.14 29.17
C GLU A 212 15.19 4.77 29.60
N THR A 213 14.04 4.74 30.29
CA THR A 213 13.41 3.47 30.69
C THR A 213 12.96 2.64 29.50
N CYS A 214 12.39 3.28 28.46
CA CYS A 214 12.00 2.59 27.23
C CYS A 214 13.21 2.02 26.49
N VAL A 215 14.31 2.78 26.38
CA VAL A 215 15.55 2.31 25.75
C VAL A 215 16.15 1.13 26.52
N ALA A 216 16.16 1.19 27.86
CA ALA A 216 16.64 0.10 28.70
C ALA A 216 15.80 -1.18 28.52
N ARG A 217 14.46 -1.06 28.47
CA ARG A 217 13.56 -2.19 28.19
C ARG A 217 13.76 -2.74 26.78
N MET A 218 14.00 -1.89 25.78
CA MET A 218 14.32 -2.34 24.41
C MET A 218 15.63 -3.12 24.32
N ALA A 219 16.63 -2.77 25.14
CA ALA A 219 17.90 -3.49 25.19
C ALA A 219 17.78 -4.85 25.93
N ALA A 220 16.79 -5.00 26.80
CA ALA A 220 16.55 -6.20 27.60
C ALA A 220 15.71 -7.28 26.89
N PHE A 221 15.35 -7.09 25.61
CA PHE A 221 14.59 -8.11 24.88
C PHE A 221 15.41 -9.39 24.71
N VAL A 222 14.74 -10.51 25.02
CA VAL A 222 15.26 -11.86 24.88
C VAL A 222 14.54 -12.61 23.77
N ASP A 223 15.25 -13.49 23.07
CA ASP A 223 14.69 -14.44 22.12
C ASP A 223 13.86 -15.53 22.86
N ALA A 224 13.17 -16.39 22.12
CA ALA A 224 12.42 -17.54 22.64
C ALA A 224 13.25 -18.44 23.57
N ASN A 225 14.58 -18.48 23.39
CA ASN A 225 15.51 -19.25 24.23
C ASN A 225 16.02 -18.49 25.47
N GLY A 226 15.56 -17.25 25.71
CA GLY A 226 15.96 -16.43 26.87
C GLY A 226 17.24 -15.63 26.69
N GLU A 227 17.79 -15.57 25.47
CA GLU A 227 19.05 -14.89 25.16
C GLU A 227 18.83 -13.49 24.60
N PRO A 228 19.68 -12.50 24.93
CA PRO A 228 19.46 -11.12 24.56
C PRO A 228 19.62 -10.88 23.05
N ILE A 229 18.63 -10.26 22.40
CA ILE A 229 18.59 -10.06 20.93
C ILE A 229 19.48 -8.88 20.46
N MET A 230 20.46 -8.42 21.26
CA MET A 230 21.39 -7.31 20.97
C MET A 230 20.76 -6.11 20.21
N ASN A 231 19.53 -5.75 20.57
CA ASN A 231 18.79 -4.70 19.88
C ASN A 231 19.20 -3.32 20.39
N ARG A 232 19.28 -2.34 19.49
CA ARG A 232 19.52 -0.94 19.82
C ARG A 232 18.42 -0.06 19.25
N ALA A 233 17.83 0.77 20.10
CA ALA A 233 16.83 1.75 19.68
C ALA A 233 17.40 2.71 18.62
N LYS A 234 16.74 2.81 17.47
CA LYS A 234 17.17 3.65 16.32
C LYS A 234 16.19 4.78 15.98
N TYR A 235 14.88 4.55 16.14
CA TYR A 235 13.86 5.50 15.73
C TYR A 235 12.86 5.71 16.86
N LEU A 236 12.50 6.97 17.10
CA LEU A 236 11.36 7.36 17.94
C LEU A 236 10.22 7.76 17.01
N VAL A 237 9.07 7.10 17.16
CA VAL A 237 7.86 7.40 16.38
C VAL A 237 6.92 8.20 17.27
N VAL A 238 6.55 9.40 16.82
CA VAL A 238 5.62 10.30 17.52
C VAL A 238 4.36 10.53 16.68
N GLY A 239 3.24 10.76 17.36
CA GLY A 239 2.00 11.15 16.71
C GLY A 239 2.09 12.58 16.14
N PRO A 240 1.22 12.94 15.18
CA PRO A 240 1.24 14.25 14.51
C PRO A 240 0.77 15.43 15.39
N SER A 241 0.21 15.17 16.58
CA SER A 241 -0.29 16.20 17.51
C SER A 241 0.63 16.45 18.71
N LEU A 242 1.91 16.13 18.58
CA LEU A 242 2.97 16.38 19.55
C LEU A 242 3.86 17.53 19.09
#